data_AF-A0A1S6IS91-F1
#
_entry.id   AF-A0A1S6IS91-F1
#
_cell.length_a   1.000
_cell.length_b   1.000
_cell.length_c   1.000
_cell.angle_alpha   90.00
_cell.angle_beta   90.00
_cell.angle_gamma   90.00
#
_symmetry.space_group_name_H-M   'P 1'
#
loop_
_entity.id
_entity.type
_entity.pdbx_description
1 polymer ?
#
loop_
_entity_poly.entity_id
_entity_poly.type
_entity_poly.pdbx_seq_one_letter_code
_entity_poly.pdbx_strand_id
1 'polypeptide(L)'
;MAKTIRQFADELEVTKQAIQYQVKKIDSRYVTKSEGGAYLIHKKGQALIKINMGLEENASDKKSDKSDKQTDKILSDDLSVETLAILQKELAEKNEQINKLQELLKEQQNLLSQQQQLTLQSNRQIEHLQLAFTPEINESSESKTDAPASSDHDKKQTKESGQKQKKGFFSRLFNR
;
A
#
# COMPACT_ATOMS: atom_id res chain seq x y z
N MET A 1 35.30 -3.66 -26.92
CA MET A 1 35.57 -2.82 -28.09
C MET A 1 34.49 -1.74 -28.18
N ALA A 2 34.55 -0.81 -29.14
CA ALA A 2 33.39 0.05 -29.42
C ALA A 2 32.28 -0.81 -30.05
N LYS A 3 31.02 -0.58 -29.66
CA LYS A 3 29.86 -1.34 -30.14
C LYS A 3 28.83 -0.38 -30.70
N THR A 4 28.10 -0.80 -31.73
CA THR A 4 26.98 -0.01 -32.24
C THR A 4 25.80 -0.06 -31.27
N ILE A 5 24.88 0.92 -31.35
CA ILE A 5 23.64 0.92 -30.55
C ILE A 5 22.88 -0.41 -30.71
N ARG A 6 22.83 -0.96 -31.93
CA ARG A 6 22.13 -2.22 -32.22
C ARG A 6 22.81 -3.40 -31.52
N GLN A 7 24.10 -3.59 -31.74
CA GLN A 7 24.85 -4.68 -31.10
C GLN A 7 24.81 -4.61 -29.57
N PHE A 8 24.84 -3.40 -29.02
CA PHE A 8 24.79 -3.20 -27.57
C PHE A 8 23.39 -3.42 -26.98
N ALA A 9 22.33 -3.13 -27.75
CA ALA A 9 20.97 -3.46 -27.39
C ALA A 9 20.73 -4.97 -27.42
N ASP A 10 21.21 -5.64 -28.47
CA ASP A 10 21.10 -7.10 -28.63
C ASP A 10 21.85 -7.84 -27.50
N GLU A 11 23.00 -7.33 -27.04
CA GLU A 11 23.76 -7.89 -25.91
C GLU A 11 23.07 -7.74 -24.55
N LEU A 12 22.37 -6.62 -24.34
CA LEU A 12 21.69 -6.32 -23.09
C LEU A 12 20.23 -6.80 -23.09
N GLU A 13 19.78 -7.46 -24.16
CA GLU A 13 18.39 -7.88 -24.38
C GLU A 13 17.37 -6.74 -24.19
N VAL A 14 17.78 -5.51 -24.55
CA VAL A 14 16.93 -4.32 -24.45
C VAL A 14 16.58 -3.78 -25.84
N THR A 15 15.58 -2.92 -25.91
CA THR A 15 15.23 -2.27 -27.18
C THR A 15 16.31 -1.29 -27.63
N LYS A 16 16.52 -1.18 -28.95
CA LYS A 16 17.41 -0.16 -29.55
C LYS A 16 17.09 1.25 -29.07
N GLN A 17 15.81 1.55 -28.86
CA GLN A 17 15.33 2.84 -28.37
C GLN A 17 15.79 3.13 -26.94
N ALA A 18 15.81 2.13 -26.05
CA ALA A 18 16.28 2.28 -24.68
C ALA A 18 17.76 2.69 -24.63
N ILE A 19 18.61 2.01 -25.41
CA ILE A 19 20.03 2.37 -25.52
C ILE A 19 20.18 3.76 -26.15
N GLN A 20 19.41 4.07 -27.20
CA GLN A 20 19.47 5.39 -27.84
C GLN A 20 19.07 6.54 -26.89
N TYR A 21 18.09 6.31 -26.02
CA TYR A 21 17.70 7.26 -24.99
C TYR A 21 18.82 7.47 -23.96
N GLN A 22 19.50 6.40 -23.53
CA GLN A 22 20.64 6.52 -22.60
C GLN A 22 21.86 7.16 -23.26
N VAL A 23 22.11 6.91 -24.55
CA VAL A 23 23.17 7.56 -25.34
C VAL A 23 23.00 9.08 -25.37
N LYS A 24 21.75 9.60 -25.35
CA LYS A 24 21.49 11.05 -25.25
C LYS A 24 21.80 11.64 -23.87
N LYS A 25 21.88 10.81 -22.82
CA LYS A 25 22.13 11.22 -21.43
C LYS A 25 23.61 11.20 -21.05
N ILE A 26 24.46 10.54 -21.84
CA ILE A 26 25.89 10.48 -21.62
C ILE A 26 26.62 11.55 -22.45
N ASP A 27 27.83 11.89 -22.04
CA ASP A 27 28.69 12.83 -22.74
C ASP A 27 29.04 12.33 -24.15
N SER A 28 29.01 13.24 -25.13
CA SER A 28 29.33 12.97 -26.53
C SER A 28 30.77 12.47 -26.73
N ARG A 29 31.69 12.74 -25.78
CA ARG A 29 33.05 12.16 -25.78
C ARG A 29 33.08 10.64 -25.77
N TYR A 30 32.01 9.99 -25.32
CA TYR A 30 31.90 8.53 -25.28
C TYR A 30 31.20 7.93 -26.50
N VAL A 31 30.83 8.76 -27.48
CA VAL A 31 30.06 8.35 -28.65
C VAL A 31 30.69 8.95 -29.90
N THR A 32 31.04 8.11 -30.86
CA THR A 32 31.57 8.53 -32.16
C THR A 32 30.66 8.06 -33.28
N LYS A 33 30.73 8.74 -34.43
CA LYS A 33 30.04 8.29 -35.64
C LYS A 33 31.02 7.48 -36.49
N SER A 34 30.58 6.33 -36.96
CA SER A 34 31.28 5.55 -37.98
C SER A 34 31.21 6.28 -39.34
N GLU A 35 32.07 5.90 -40.28
CA GLU A 35 32.05 6.37 -41.67
C GLU A 35 30.67 6.14 -42.33
N GLY A 36 29.97 5.06 -41.96
CA GLY A 36 28.60 4.77 -42.40
C GLY A 36 27.48 5.46 -41.61
N GLY A 37 27.79 6.48 -40.79
CA GLY A 37 26.81 7.26 -40.03
C GLY A 37 26.22 6.58 -38.79
N ALA A 38 26.65 5.36 -38.46
CA ALA A 38 26.21 4.64 -37.27
C ALA A 38 26.90 5.15 -35.99
N TYR A 39 26.17 5.24 -34.87
CA TYR A 39 26.73 5.59 -33.57
C TYR A 39 27.49 4.40 -32.96
N LEU A 40 28.76 4.63 -32.64
CA LEU A 40 29.69 3.74 -31.95
C LEU A 40 29.86 4.23 -30.51
N ILE A 41 29.51 3.37 -29.56
CA ILE A 41 29.63 3.64 -28.13
C ILE A 41 30.96 3.07 -27.65
N HIS A 42 31.82 3.90 -27.05
CA HIS A 42 33.09 3.46 -26.47
C HIS A 42 32.87 2.62 -25.20
N LYS A 43 33.88 1.84 -24.78
CA LYS A 43 33.79 0.97 -23.58
C LYS A 43 33.33 1.72 -22.32
N LYS A 44 33.83 2.94 -22.10
CA LYS A 44 33.41 3.79 -20.96
C LYS A 44 31.93 4.21 -21.07
N GLY A 45 31.48 4.59 -22.26
CA GLY A 45 30.06 4.89 -22.51
C GLY A 45 29.15 3.70 -22.31
N GLN A 46 29.59 2.49 -22.71
CA GLN A 46 28.84 1.25 -22.46
C GLN A 46 28.67 1.00 -20.95
N ALA A 47 29.73 1.14 -20.16
CA ALA A 47 29.66 0.99 -18.70
C ALA A 47 28.71 2.01 -18.06
N LEU A 48 28.81 3.29 -18.45
CA LEU A 48 27.89 4.33 -17.97
C LEU A 48 26.43 4.03 -18.32
N ILE A 49 26.16 3.50 -19.52
CA ILE A 49 24.80 3.11 -19.91
C ILE A 49 24.30 1.94 -19.08
N LYS A 50 25.14 0.93 -18.79
CA LYS A 50 24.76 -0.20 -17.91
C LYS A 50 24.42 0.28 -16.50
N ILE A 51 25.24 1.17 -15.93
CA ILE A 51 25.00 1.80 -14.63
C ILE A 51 23.68 2.58 -14.65
N ASN A 52 23.46 3.44 -15.66
CA ASN A 52 22.24 4.25 -15.78
C ASN A 52 20.97 3.42 -15.99
N MET A 53 21.09 2.19 -16.50
CA MET A 53 20.00 1.25 -16.66
C MET A 53 19.82 0.30 -15.46
N GLY A 54 20.70 0.36 -14.46
CA GLY A 54 20.67 -0.56 -13.32
C GLY A 54 21.01 -2.01 -13.68
N LEU A 55 21.75 -2.22 -14.78
CA LEU A 55 22.12 -3.55 -15.31
C LEU A 55 23.51 -4.02 -14.82
N GLU A 56 24.07 -3.37 -13.81
CA GLU A 56 25.33 -3.80 -13.19
C GLU A 56 25.05 -4.87 -12.14
N GLU A 57 25.40 -6.13 -12.45
CA GLU A 57 25.52 -7.19 -11.46
C GLU A 57 26.82 -6.97 -10.67
N ASN A 58 26.71 -6.30 -9.52
CA ASN A 58 27.72 -6.23 -8.46
C ASN A 58 29.15 -5.83 -8.89
N ALA A 59 29.37 -4.54 -9.10
CA ALA A 59 30.68 -3.92 -8.93
C ALA A 59 30.65 -2.97 -7.72
N SER A 60 30.44 -3.53 -6.52
CA SER A 60 30.92 -2.89 -5.31
C SER A 60 32.45 -2.69 -5.42
N ASP A 61 32.93 -1.51 -5.01
CA ASP A 61 34.30 -1.25 -4.58
C ASP A 61 35.47 -1.23 -5.58
N LYS A 62 35.32 -0.62 -6.76
CA LYS A 62 36.51 -0.08 -7.47
C LYS A 62 36.35 1.36 -7.90
N LYS A 63 36.63 2.26 -6.95
CA LYS A 63 37.08 3.64 -7.18
C LYS A 63 38.15 3.66 -8.29
N SER A 64 37.80 4.13 -9.48
CA SER A 64 38.79 4.72 -10.39
C SER A 64 38.94 6.20 -10.04
N ASP A 65 39.66 6.46 -8.96
CA ASP A 65 40.02 7.81 -8.53
C ASP A 65 41.48 8.06 -8.87
N LYS A 66 41.73 8.49 -10.11
CA LYS A 66 43.02 9.07 -10.53
C LYS A 66 42.79 10.11 -11.61
N SER A 67 42.41 11.31 -11.17
CA SER A 67 42.88 12.62 -11.64
C SER A 67 42.02 13.69 -10.97
N ASP A 68 42.64 14.66 -10.30
CA ASP A 68 42.06 15.95 -9.86
C ASP A 68 41.16 16.03 -8.61
N LYS A 69 41.48 15.34 -7.51
CA LYS A 69 40.77 15.52 -6.22
C LYS A 69 41.67 16.00 -5.08
N GLN A 70 42.12 17.25 -5.15
CA GLN A 70 42.63 17.91 -3.94
C GLN A 70 41.77 19.10 -3.49
N THR A 71 40.84 19.60 -4.31
CA THR A 71 39.92 20.69 -3.94
C THR A 71 38.49 20.25 -3.66
N ASP A 72 38.03 19.12 -4.20
CA ASP A 72 36.63 18.67 -4.03
C ASP A 72 36.38 17.84 -2.76
N LYS A 73 37.42 17.30 -2.12
CA LYS A 73 37.27 16.44 -0.94
C LYS A 73 36.78 17.18 0.31
N ILE A 74 37.07 18.47 0.42
CA ILE A 74 36.66 19.29 1.57
C ILE A 74 35.18 19.69 1.42
N LEU A 75 34.71 19.93 0.19
CA LEU A 75 33.31 20.25 -0.09
C LEU A 75 32.39 19.02 -0.01
N SER A 76 32.88 17.83 -0.37
CA SER A 76 32.09 16.60 -0.33
C SER A 76 31.80 16.09 1.09
N ASP A 77 32.71 16.30 2.04
CA ASP A 77 32.51 15.88 3.44
C ASP A 77 31.49 16.81 4.13
N ASP A 78 31.55 18.12 3.89
CA ASP A 78 30.62 19.10 4.47
C ASP A 78 29.19 18.94 3.93
N LEU A 79 29.03 18.73 2.62
CA LEU A 79 27.74 18.35 2.03
C LEU A 79 27.19 17.04 2.61
N SER A 80 28.06 16.09 2.95
CA SER A 80 27.63 14.81 3.53
C SER A 80 27.11 14.97 4.97
N VAL A 81 27.71 15.87 5.76
CA VAL A 81 27.26 16.17 7.12
C VAL A 81 25.96 16.96 7.10
N GLU A 82 25.83 17.95 6.22
CA GLU A 82 24.60 18.74 6.07
C GLU A 82 23.43 17.85 5.61
N THR A 83 23.65 16.99 4.61
CA THR A 83 22.62 16.05 4.16
C THR A 83 22.20 15.05 5.25
N LEU A 84 23.15 14.57 6.05
CA LEU A 84 22.84 13.72 7.21
C LEU A 84 22.02 14.47 8.27
N ALA A 85 22.35 15.74 8.55
CA ALA A 85 21.59 16.55 9.49
C ALA A 85 20.14 16.81 9.01
N ILE A 86 19.96 17.08 7.71
CA ILE A 86 18.63 17.24 7.11
C ILE A 86 17.84 15.92 7.22
N LEU A 87 18.45 14.79 6.89
CA LEU A 87 17.82 13.46 6.99
C LEU A 87 17.44 13.13 8.44
N GLN A 88 18.29 13.43 9.41
CA GLN A 88 17.99 13.23 10.83
C GLN A 88 16.83 14.10 11.30
N LYS A 89 16.77 15.36 10.86
CA LYS A 89 15.67 16.26 11.16
C LYS A 89 14.36 15.75 10.56
N GLU A 90 14.38 15.32 9.29
CA GLU A 90 13.20 14.74 8.65
C GLU A 90 12.73 13.48 9.38
N LEU A 91 13.66 12.60 9.78
CA LEU A 91 13.33 11.42 10.58
C LEU A 91 12.70 11.78 11.93
N ALA A 92 13.20 12.81 12.61
CA ALA A 92 12.63 13.29 13.86
C ALA A 92 11.19 13.81 13.66
N GLU A 93 10.96 14.63 12.63
CA GLU A 93 9.64 15.16 12.30
C GLU A 93 8.66 14.03 11.94
N LYS A 94 9.10 13.03 11.18
CA LYS A 94 8.29 11.85 10.84
C LYS A 94 7.96 11.02 12.07
N ASN A 95 8.92 10.83 12.98
CA ASN A 95 8.68 10.13 14.24
C ASN A 95 7.66 10.88 15.12
N GLU A 96 7.71 12.20 15.19
CA GLU A 96 6.68 12.99 15.87
C GLU A 96 5.29 12.82 15.24
N GLN A 97 5.20 12.81 13.91
CA GLN A 97 3.94 12.56 13.22
C GLN A 97 3.39 11.17 13.54
N ILE A 98 4.26 10.15 13.57
CA ILE A 98 3.89 8.79 13.95
C ILE A 98 3.35 8.75 15.38
N ASN A 99 4.01 9.41 16.33
CA ASN A 99 3.56 9.46 17.73
C ASN A 99 2.17 10.12 17.84
N LYS A 100 1.95 11.25 17.16
CA LYS A 100 0.63 11.92 17.13
C LYS A 100 -0.46 11.03 16.56
N LEU A 101 -0.16 10.29 15.49
CA LEU A 101 -1.10 9.32 14.90
C LEU A 101 -1.40 8.15 15.84
N GLN A 102 -0.41 7.66 16.58
CA GLN A 102 -0.59 6.60 17.59
C GLN A 102 -1.44 7.08 18.76
N GLU A 103 -1.25 8.31 19.23
CA GLU A 103 -2.08 8.92 20.27
C GLU A 103 -3.54 9.05 19.82
N LEU A 104 -3.79 9.58 18.62
CA LEU A 104 -5.14 9.68 18.06
C LEU A 104 -5.80 8.30 17.94
N LEU A 105 -5.05 7.29 17.48
CA LEU A 105 -5.55 5.92 17.39
C LEU A 105 -5.94 5.37 18.77
N LYS A 106 -5.14 5.63 19.80
CA LYS A 106 -5.45 5.26 21.18
C LYS A 106 -6.72 5.95 21.69
N GLU A 107 -6.89 7.24 21.40
CA GLU A 107 -8.10 8.00 21.76
C GLU A 107 -9.34 7.42 21.06
N GLN A 108 -9.24 7.10 19.77
CA GLN A 108 -10.33 6.49 19.01
C GLN A 108 -10.71 5.11 19.58
N GLN A 109 -9.74 4.27 19.93
CA GLN A 109 -9.99 2.98 20.56
C GLN A 109 -10.69 3.14 21.91
N ASN A 110 -10.27 4.11 22.72
CA ASN A 110 -10.92 4.40 24.00
C ASN A 110 -12.38 4.88 23.80
N LEU A 111 -12.61 5.78 22.85
CA LEU A 111 -13.96 6.25 22.53
C LEU A 111 -14.85 5.11 22.04
N LEU A 112 -14.32 4.23 21.18
CA LEU A 112 -15.03 3.06 20.69
C LEU A 112 -15.39 2.10 21.85
N SER A 113 -14.45 1.86 22.77
CA SER A 113 -14.69 1.03 23.96
C SER A 113 -15.80 1.63 24.84
N GLN A 114 -15.77 2.94 25.08
CA GLN A 114 -16.81 3.65 25.84
C GLN A 114 -18.19 3.53 25.14
N GLN A 115 -18.22 3.70 23.82
CA GLN A 115 -19.46 3.54 23.06
C GLN A 115 -20.02 2.12 23.19
N GLN A 116 -19.18 1.09 23.04
CA GLN A 116 -19.60 -0.30 23.20
C GLN A 116 -20.17 -0.58 24.59
N GLN A 117 -19.52 -0.08 25.64
CA GLN A 117 -20.02 -0.21 27.01
C GLN A 117 -21.39 0.46 27.20
N LEU A 118 -21.55 1.69 26.72
CA LEU A 118 -22.82 2.42 26.79
C LEU A 118 -23.93 1.72 26.00
N THR A 119 -23.61 1.19 24.81
CA THR A 119 -24.57 0.41 24.01
C THR A 119 -25.02 -0.85 24.76
N LEU A 120 -24.09 -1.59 25.37
CA LEU A 120 -24.44 -2.77 26.17
C LEU A 120 -25.30 -2.41 27.39
N GLN A 121 -24.99 -1.32 28.08
CA GLN A 121 -25.80 -0.82 29.21
C GLN A 121 -27.20 -0.41 28.77
N SER A 122 -27.30 0.34 27.68
CA SER A 122 -28.59 0.75 27.08
C SER A 122 -29.43 -0.46 26.68
N ASN A 123 -28.83 -1.45 26.02
CA ASN A 123 -29.53 -2.68 25.62
C ASN A 123 -30.06 -3.45 26.83
N ARG A 124 -29.27 -3.58 27.91
CA ARG A 124 -29.72 -4.21 29.17
C ARG A 124 -30.89 -3.44 29.80
N GLN A 125 -30.83 -2.11 29.83
CA GLN A 125 -31.93 -1.30 30.35
C GLN A 125 -33.20 -1.46 29.50
N ILE A 126 -33.07 -1.49 28.18
CA ILE A 126 -34.18 -1.75 27.26
C ILE A 126 -34.79 -3.13 27.53
N GLU A 127 -33.97 -4.17 27.70
CA GLU A 127 -34.42 -5.52 28.03
C GLU A 127 -35.18 -5.56 29.36
N HIS A 128 -34.63 -4.93 30.41
CA HIS A 128 -35.32 -4.82 31.71
C HIS A 128 -36.67 -4.09 31.61
N LEU A 129 -36.73 -3.00 30.84
CA LEU A 129 -37.99 -2.28 30.61
C LEU A 129 -38.98 -3.14 29.83
N GLN A 130 -38.54 -3.82 28.78
CA GLN A 130 -39.38 -4.73 28.01
C GLN A 130 -39.97 -5.83 28.88
N LEU A 131 -39.16 -6.45 29.74
CA LEU A 131 -39.62 -7.45 30.71
C LEU A 131 -40.62 -6.87 31.73
N ALA A 132 -40.39 -5.64 32.21
CA ALA A 132 -41.33 -4.97 33.11
C ALA A 132 -42.67 -4.59 32.45
N PHE A 133 -42.67 -4.32 31.13
CA PHE A 133 -43.87 -3.99 30.36
C PHE A 133 -44.57 -5.21 29.74
N THR A 134 -43.92 -6.37 29.68
CA THR A 134 -44.62 -7.64 29.42
C THR A 134 -45.21 -8.14 30.72
N PRO A 135 -46.54 -8.03 30.95
CA PRO A 135 -47.15 -8.68 32.10
C PRO A 135 -46.88 -10.19 32.00
N GLU A 136 -46.48 -10.80 33.12
CA GLU A 136 -46.41 -12.25 33.29
C GLU A 136 -47.72 -12.91 32.83
N ILE A 137 -47.76 -13.36 31.57
CA ILE A 137 -48.71 -14.36 31.10
C ILE A 137 -47.88 -15.61 30.84
N ASN A 138 -47.64 -16.39 31.90
CA ASN A 138 -47.30 -17.82 31.92
C ASN A 138 -46.33 -18.16 33.05
N GLU A 139 -46.75 -17.97 34.30
CA GLU A 139 -46.44 -18.97 35.32
C GLU A 139 -47.48 -20.07 35.12
N SER A 140 -47.00 -21.16 34.54
CA SER A 140 -47.76 -22.25 33.95
C SER A 140 -48.58 -22.99 35.00
N SER A 141 -49.89 -23.07 34.75
CA SER A 141 -50.73 -24.17 35.20
C SER A 141 -50.11 -25.49 34.74
N GLU A 142 -49.86 -26.37 35.70
CA GLU A 142 -49.55 -27.79 35.52
C GLU A 142 -50.52 -28.44 34.51
N SER A 143 -50.00 -29.11 33.48
CA SER A 143 -50.52 -30.41 33.03
C SER A 143 -49.58 -31.07 32.03
N LYS A 144 -49.29 -32.32 32.35
CA LYS A 144 -48.56 -33.30 31.56
C LYS A 144 -49.40 -33.72 30.35
N THR A 145 -48.77 -33.94 29.19
CA THR A 145 -49.07 -35.06 28.27
C THR A 145 -47.99 -35.19 27.17
N ASP A 146 -47.16 -36.21 27.35
CA ASP A 146 -46.81 -37.26 26.37
C ASP A 146 -46.33 -36.91 24.94
N ALA A 147 -45.00 -36.83 24.80
CA ALA A 147 -44.14 -37.71 23.97
C ALA A 147 -44.36 -37.77 22.41
N PRO A 148 -43.51 -38.49 21.63
CA PRO A 148 -42.47 -37.85 20.80
C PRO A 148 -42.49 -38.28 19.31
N ALA A 149 -42.05 -37.43 18.38
CA ALA A 149 -41.70 -37.83 17.01
C ALA A 149 -40.92 -36.67 16.34
N SER A 150 -39.61 -36.78 16.11
CA SER A 150 -38.98 -37.37 14.92
C SER A 150 -39.37 -36.70 13.59
N SER A 151 -38.37 -36.09 12.95
CA SER A 151 -37.94 -36.31 11.55
C SER A 151 -37.69 -35.01 10.79
N ASP A 152 -36.45 -34.90 10.29
CA ASP A 152 -36.04 -34.11 9.14
C ASP A 152 -37.12 -34.04 8.05
N HIS A 153 -37.26 -32.87 7.41
CA HIS A 153 -37.21 -32.79 5.95
C HIS A 153 -37.11 -31.35 5.43
N ASP A 154 -35.98 -31.14 4.77
CA ASP A 154 -35.64 -30.12 3.78
C ASP A 154 -36.65 -30.07 2.60
N LYS A 155 -37.08 -28.85 2.18
CA LYS A 155 -37.13 -28.35 0.78
C LYS A 155 -38.24 -27.33 0.45
N LYS A 156 -37.77 -26.16 -0.01
CA LYS A 156 -38.16 -25.36 -1.20
C LYS A 156 -39.63 -24.98 -1.50
N GLN A 157 -39.81 -23.64 -1.51
CA GLN A 157 -40.45 -22.79 -2.53
C GLN A 157 -41.86 -23.13 -3.05
N THR A 158 -42.83 -22.24 -2.80
CA THR A 158 -43.66 -21.63 -3.87
C THR A 158 -44.28 -20.31 -3.42
N LYS A 159 -44.61 -19.48 -4.40
CA LYS A 159 -44.91 -18.05 -4.37
C LYS A 159 -46.34 -17.68 -3.96
N GLU A 160 -46.45 -16.43 -3.51
CA GLU A 160 -47.55 -15.47 -3.70
C GLU A 160 -48.94 -15.77 -3.12
N SER A 161 -49.30 -15.05 -2.05
CA SER A 161 -50.35 -14.02 -2.13
C SER A 161 -50.44 -13.20 -0.84
N GLY A 162 -50.40 -11.87 -1.00
CA GLY A 162 -51.04 -10.88 -0.15
C GLY A 162 -50.71 -10.86 1.35
N GLN A 163 -49.71 -10.06 1.74
CA GLN A 163 -49.80 -9.26 2.97
C GLN A 163 -48.82 -8.08 2.94
N LYS A 164 -49.37 -6.90 3.23
CA LYS A 164 -48.76 -5.57 3.12
C LYS A 164 -47.44 -5.52 3.89
N GLN A 165 -46.31 -5.48 3.18
CA GLN A 165 -45.03 -5.23 3.82
C GLN A 165 -44.99 -3.78 4.33
N LYS A 166 -44.84 -3.63 5.65
CA LYS A 166 -44.58 -2.34 6.28
C LYS A 166 -43.26 -1.81 5.71
N LYS A 167 -43.36 -0.82 4.83
CA LYS A 167 -42.19 -0.11 4.30
C LYS A 167 -41.46 0.53 5.50
N GLY A 168 -40.34 -0.06 5.88
CA GLY A 168 -39.48 0.49 6.94
C GLY A 168 -38.95 1.87 6.55
N PHE A 169 -38.57 2.66 7.56
CA PHE A 169 -38.10 4.05 7.41
C PHE A 169 -37.05 4.25 6.30
N PHE A 170 -36.27 3.22 5.98
CA PHE A 170 -35.20 3.28 4.98
C PHE A 170 -35.68 3.22 3.53
N SER A 171 -36.90 2.79 3.23
CA SER A 171 -37.34 2.66 1.82
C SER A 171 -37.53 3.99 1.10
N ARG A 172 -37.55 5.11 1.85
CA ARG A 172 -37.64 6.48 1.30
C ARG A 172 -36.29 7.14 1.05
N LEU A 173 -35.20 6.60 1.60
CA LEU A 173 -33.87 7.19 1.46
C LEU A 173 -33.13 6.75 0.19
N PHE A 174 -33.46 5.56 -0.33
CA PHE A 174 -32.69 4.91 -1.40
C PHE A 174 -33.40 4.86 -2.76
N ASN A 175 -34.59 5.45 -2.89
CA ASN A 175 -35.25 5.63 -4.19
C ASN A 175 -35.05 7.08 -4.65
N ARG A 176 -33.90 7.34 -5.26
CA ARG A 176 -33.65 8.54 -6.06
C ARG A 176 -33.19 8.15 -7.45
#